data_AF-A0A238JIX2-F1
#
_entry.id   AF-A0A238JIX2-F1
#
_cell.length_a   1.000
_cell.length_b   1.000
_cell.length_c   1.000
_cell.angle_alpha   90.00
_cell.angle_beta   90.00
_cell.angle_gamma   90.00
#
_symmetry.space_group_name_H-M   'P 1'
#
loop_
_entity.id
_entity.type
_entity.pdbx_description
1 polymer ?
#
loop_
_entity_poly.entity_id
_entity_poly.type
_entity_poly.pdbx_seq_one_letter_code
_entity_poly.pdbx_strand_id
1 'polypeptide(L)'
;MSIALLGLLSLGLLLPLFMGSDSSDSDEDSSATEPLDLTEIDGDSILGTEGDDTLNIDARDGGFEGITLETGAGNDLLNLSVTGPDDTPRDATWWWSQIDMGEGDDTIDASVELSHVQGGDGDDIMSFDHAGVSTIEGGAGNDLIEAPYIDETEIYGGEGDDTIRVEDAAGSIGTIRGGPGDDLIETGGPGDRGAGYFASTYGDEGDDTISYTSGDVSFFLASPNSIYGGEGADLFQVHFNEGLYSEETDPELSHDAIQPDGTYRFGVVDIEDFETGVDHIEIHADIAGDGYEITSARIENGTQLIVRYEHETEPTRDLVITAGAGLDWDDVTFVGDHIPPVLQPVA
;
A
#
# COMPACT_ATOMS: atom_id res chain seq x y z
N MET A 1 3.61 17.46 -76.00
CA MET A 1 2.91 17.83 -77.25
C MET A 1 1.93 16.70 -77.55
N SER A 2 0.65 17.03 -77.77
CA SER A 2 -0.52 16.16 -78.04
C SER A 2 -0.94 15.24 -76.87
N ILE A 3 -2.06 15.46 -76.15
CA ILE A 3 -3.48 15.69 -76.48
C ILE A 3 -4.18 14.45 -77.07
N ALA A 4 -5.20 14.01 -76.33
CA ALA A 4 -6.53 13.49 -76.76
C ALA A 4 -6.85 12.11 -76.16
N LEU A 5 -8.09 11.74 -75.82
CA LEU A 5 -9.37 12.42 -75.58
C LEU A 5 -10.36 11.28 -75.24
N LEU A 6 -11.32 11.58 -74.35
CA LEU A 6 -12.59 10.91 -74.00
C LEU A 6 -13.02 9.63 -74.74
N GLY A 7 -13.65 8.74 -73.96
CA GLY A 7 -14.69 7.82 -74.42
C GLY A 7 -15.58 7.33 -73.28
N LEU A 8 -16.67 8.05 -73.01
CA LEU A 8 -17.83 7.56 -72.23
C LEU A 8 -18.53 6.43 -73.00
N LEU A 9 -18.95 5.37 -72.31
CA LEU A 9 -20.14 4.60 -72.68
C LEU A 9 -20.75 3.91 -71.45
N SER A 10 -21.93 4.40 -71.08
CA SER A 10 -22.93 3.73 -70.25
C SER A 10 -23.40 2.42 -70.90
N LEU A 11 -23.81 1.42 -70.11
CA LEU A 11 -25.20 0.94 -69.96
C LEU A 11 -25.24 -0.48 -69.35
N GLY A 12 -26.11 -0.67 -68.35
CA GLY A 12 -26.91 -1.90 -68.25
C GLY A 12 -26.52 -2.95 -67.20
N LEU A 13 -27.24 -2.92 -66.08
CA LEU A 13 -27.90 -4.05 -65.40
C LEU A 13 -27.35 -5.47 -65.67
N LEU A 14 -26.96 -6.17 -64.60
CA LEU A 14 -27.64 -7.38 -64.12
C LEU A 14 -27.01 -7.81 -62.77
N LEU A 15 -27.77 -7.73 -61.68
CA LEU A 15 -27.49 -8.47 -60.46
C LEU A 15 -27.88 -9.94 -60.68
N PRO A 16 -27.06 -10.91 -60.25
CA PRO A 16 -27.58 -12.18 -59.80
C PRO A 16 -27.58 -12.19 -58.26
N LEU A 17 -28.77 -12.37 -57.69
CA LEU A 17 -28.90 -13.04 -56.39
C LEU A 17 -28.25 -14.43 -56.53
N PHE A 18 -27.26 -14.73 -55.69
CA PHE A 18 -26.90 -16.10 -55.35
C PHE A 18 -26.83 -16.21 -53.83
N MET A 19 -27.73 -17.02 -53.28
CA MET A 19 -27.73 -17.54 -51.92
C MET A 19 -27.01 -18.89 -51.91
N GLY A 20 -26.17 -19.08 -50.89
CA GLY A 20 -25.54 -20.35 -50.50
C GLY A 20 -24.21 -20.61 -51.22
N SER A 21 -23.13 -21.01 -50.56
CA SER A 21 -22.92 -21.46 -49.19
C SER A 21 -21.41 -21.66 -49.03
N ASP A 22 -20.89 -21.36 -47.85
CA ASP A 22 -19.64 -21.93 -47.33
C ASP A 22 -18.34 -21.47 -48.01
N SER A 23 -17.73 -20.43 -47.43
CA SER A 23 -16.30 -20.23 -47.45
C SER A 23 -15.89 -19.56 -46.15
N SER A 24 -15.05 -20.27 -45.40
CA SER A 24 -14.12 -19.77 -44.39
C SER A 24 -13.77 -18.29 -44.56
N ASP A 25 -14.13 -17.48 -43.57
CA ASP A 25 -13.30 -16.36 -43.14
C ASP A 25 -13.30 -16.41 -41.60
N SER A 26 -12.18 -16.89 -41.08
CA SER A 26 -11.70 -16.56 -39.74
C SER A 26 -11.27 -15.11 -39.79
N ASP A 27 -12.20 -14.21 -39.49
CA ASP A 27 -11.84 -12.86 -39.08
C ASP A 27 -11.56 -12.95 -37.57
N GLU A 28 -10.30 -13.26 -37.26
CA GLU A 28 -9.64 -12.68 -36.09
C GLU A 28 -9.65 -11.15 -36.25
N ASP A 29 -9.83 -10.46 -35.12
CA ASP A 29 -9.58 -9.02 -34.89
C ASP A 29 -10.75 -8.03 -35.10
N SER A 30 -11.52 -7.84 -34.02
CA SER A 30 -11.56 -6.53 -33.37
C SER A 30 -12.02 -6.77 -31.92
N SER A 31 -11.09 -6.63 -30.97
CA SER A 31 -11.40 -5.97 -29.71
C SER A 31 -12.48 -4.90 -29.95
N ALA A 32 -13.59 -5.00 -29.22
CA ALA A 32 -14.51 -3.88 -29.22
C ALA A 32 -13.70 -2.66 -28.74
N THR A 33 -13.84 -1.51 -29.39
CA THR A 33 -13.23 -0.25 -28.93
C THR A 33 -14.28 0.66 -28.30
N GLU A 34 -15.53 0.18 -28.24
CA GLU A 34 -16.63 0.94 -27.68
C GLU A 34 -16.71 0.59 -26.20
N PRO A 35 -16.73 1.59 -25.30
CA PRO A 35 -16.66 1.36 -23.87
C PRO A 35 -17.86 0.54 -23.38
N LEU A 36 -17.59 -0.38 -22.47
CA LEU A 36 -18.57 -1.16 -21.72
C LEU A 36 -18.90 -0.45 -20.42
N ASP A 37 -20.17 -0.10 -20.26
CA ASP A 37 -20.74 0.41 -19.02
C ASP A 37 -21.65 -0.68 -18.43
N LEU A 38 -21.20 -1.29 -17.34
CA LEU A 38 -21.85 -2.42 -16.67
C LEU A 38 -22.27 -2.03 -15.26
N THR A 39 -23.54 -2.29 -14.95
CA THR A 39 -24.13 -2.05 -13.61
C THR A 39 -24.61 -3.31 -12.90
N GLU A 40 -24.48 -4.48 -13.55
CA GLU A 40 -24.88 -5.80 -13.05
C GLU A 40 -23.98 -6.87 -13.68
N ILE A 41 -23.64 -7.91 -12.92
CA ILE A 41 -22.85 -9.06 -13.41
C ILE A 41 -23.81 -10.20 -13.79
N ASP A 42 -23.69 -10.72 -15.02
CA ASP A 42 -24.36 -11.96 -15.46
C ASP A 42 -23.30 -13.02 -15.79
N GLY A 43 -23.00 -13.88 -14.81
CA GLY A 43 -22.01 -14.95 -14.90
C GLY A 43 -20.79 -14.72 -14.03
N ASP A 44 -19.77 -15.54 -14.25
CA ASP A 44 -18.56 -15.57 -13.41
C ASP A 44 -17.36 -14.89 -14.09
N SER A 45 -17.54 -14.35 -15.31
CA SER A 45 -16.47 -13.72 -16.08
C SER A 45 -16.97 -12.48 -16.80
N ILE A 46 -16.23 -11.38 -16.65
CA ILE A 46 -16.44 -10.10 -17.30
C ILE A 46 -15.18 -9.81 -18.12
N LEU A 47 -15.38 -9.55 -19.40
CA LEU A 47 -14.31 -9.12 -20.30
C LEU A 47 -14.68 -7.74 -20.82
N GLY A 48 -13.77 -6.80 -20.63
CA GLY A 48 -13.85 -5.44 -21.10
C GLY A 48 -13.49 -5.28 -22.57
N THR A 49 -13.06 -4.08 -22.94
CA THR A 49 -12.80 -3.64 -24.31
C THR A 49 -11.42 -3.01 -24.46
N GLU A 50 -11.17 -2.38 -25.60
CA GLU A 50 -9.99 -1.54 -25.83
C GLU A 50 -10.23 -0.06 -25.48
N GLY A 51 -11.41 0.30 -24.98
CA GLY A 51 -11.71 1.66 -24.56
C GLY A 51 -12.20 1.69 -23.12
N ASP A 52 -12.12 2.88 -22.53
CA ASP A 52 -12.45 3.18 -21.13
C ASP A 52 -13.79 2.57 -20.67
N ASP A 53 -13.70 1.44 -19.98
CA ASP A 53 -14.81 0.70 -19.42
C ASP A 53 -15.19 1.22 -18.03
N THR A 54 -16.43 0.99 -17.64
CA THR A 54 -16.91 1.34 -16.31
C THR A 54 -17.74 0.19 -15.75
N LEU A 55 -17.27 -0.38 -14.66
CA LEU A 55 -18.01 -1.35 -13.85
C LEU A 55 -18.45 -0.67 -12.55
N ASN A 56 -19.72 -0.26 -12.50
CA ASN A 56 -20.32 0.40 -11.35
C ASN A 56 -21.47 -0.44 -10.81
N ILE A 57 -21.15 -1.36 -9.91
CA ILE A 57 -22.12 -2.36 -9.44
C ILE A 57 -22.68 -1.96 -8.08
N ASP A 58 -24.02 -1.96 -7.98
CA ASP A 58 -24.72 -1.60 -6.76
C ASP A 58 -24.55 -2.68 -5.67
N ALA A 59 -23.94 -2.27 -4.57
CA ALA A 59 -23.73 -3.00 -3.32
C ALA A 59 -24.94 -3.71 -2.67
N ARG A 60 -26.16 -3.46 -3.15
CA ARG A 60 -27.35 -4.19 -2.67
C ARG A 60 -27.26 -5.70 -2.87
N ASP A 61 -26.34 -6.15 -3.70
CA ASP A 61 -26.14 -7.57 -4.04
C ASP A 61 -25.18 -8.32 -3.08
N GLY A 62 -24.55 -7.62 -2.12
CA GLY A 62 -23.85 -8.26 -1.00
C GLY A 62 -22.48 -8.84 -1.31
N GLY A 63 -21.79 -8.28 -2.31
CA GLY A 63 -20.51 -8.77 -2.81
C GLY A 63 -20.67 -9.86 -3.88
N PHE A 64 -19.55 -10.25 -4.48
CA PHE A 64 -19.50 -11.33 -5.47
C PHE A 64 -18.52 -12.40 -5.04
N GLU A 65 -18.70 -13.62 -5.55
CA GLU A 65 -17.86 -14.77 -5.21
C GLU A 65 -17.40 -15.42 -6.52
N GLY A 66 -16.08 -15.56 -6.70
CA GLY A 66 -15.52 -16.29 -7.83
C GLY A 66 -15.61 -15.59 -9.18
N ILE A 67 -15.52 -14.26 -9.21
CA ILE A 67 -15.55 -13.49 -10.47
C ILE A 67 -14.14 -13.40 -11.06
N THR A 68 -14.05 -13.52 -12.38
CA THR A 68 -12.89 -13.12 -13.18
C THR A 68 -13.24 -11.85 -13.95
N LEU A 69 -12.54 -10.76 -13.68
CA LEU A 69 -12.68 -9.47 -14.37
C LEU A 69 -11.37 -9.16 -15.09
N GLU A 70 -11.44 -8.92 -16.40
CA GLU A 70 -10.34 -8.42 -17.23
C GLU A 70 -10.89 -7.22 -18.02
N THR A 71 -10.50 -5.98 -17.72
CA THR A 71 -11.08 -4.79 -18.40
C THR A 71 -10.37 -4.45 -19.72
N GLY A 72 -9.09 -4.78 -19.86
CA GLY A 72 -8.45 -4.85 -21.16
C GLY A 72 -7.56 -3.66 -21.42
N ALA A 73 -7.94 -2.75 -22.31
CA ALA A 73 -7.17 -1.52 -22.53
C ALA A 73 -8.08 -0.30 -22.44
N GLY A 74 -7.50 0.86 -22.14
CA GLY A 74 -8.25 2.08 -21.86
C GLY A 74 -8.17 2.40 -20.38
N ASN A 75 -8.63 3.59 -20.01
CA ASN A 75 -8.62 3.99 -18.60
C ASN A 75 -9.94 3.56 -17.95
N ASP A 76 -9.89 2.45 -17.25
CA ASP A 76 -11.04 1.71 -16.78
C ASP A 76 -11.39 2.06 -15.32
N LEU A 77 -12.67 1.96 -14.98
CA LEU A 77 -13.17 2.24 -13.65
C LEU A 77 -13.91 1.03 -13.06
N LEU A 78 -13.35 0.46 -12.01
CA LEU A 78 -14.02 -0.47 -11.12
C LEU A 78 -14.48 0.27 -9.84
N ASN A 79 -15.77 0.58 -9.75
CA ASN A 79 -16.35 1.17 -8.56
C ASN A 79 -17.32 0.19 -7.89
N LEU A 80 -16.91 -0.27 -6.71
CA LEU A 80 -17.65 -1.17 -5.83
C LEU A 80 -17.87 -0.56 -4.44
N SER A 81 -17.47 0.71 -4.23
CA SER A 81 -17.60 1.33 -2.92
C SER A 81 -19.06 1.53 -2.53
N VAL A 82 -19.31 1.25 -1.25
CA VAL A 82 -20.64 1.25 -0.68
C VAL A 82 -20.77 2.37 0.32
N THR A 83 -21.40 3.46 -0.08
CA THR A 83 -22.09 4.33 0.88
C THR A 83 -23.56 3.90 0.94
N GLY A 84 -23.93 3.21 2.01
CA GLY A 84 -25.35 3.00 2.32
C GLY A 84 -26.08 4.35 2.45
N PRO A 85 -27.42 4.40 2.38
CA PRO A 85 -28.19 5.66 2.52
C PRO A 85 -28.01 6.36 3.88
N ASP A 86 -27.37 5.69 4.85
CA ASP A 86 -27.01 6.18 6.18
C ASP A 86 -25.48 6.31 6.38
N ASP A 87 -24.68 6.31 5.31
CA ASP A 87 -23.21 6.24 5.33
C ASP A 87 -22.65 5.04 6.11
N THR A 88 -23.43 3.97 6.25
CA THR A 88 -22.92 2.69 6.77
C THR A 88 -22.32 1.92 5.61
N PRO A 89 -21.01 1.58 5.64
CA PRO A 89 -20.46 0.56 4.76
C PRO A 89 -21.33 -0.68 4.88
N ARG A 90 -21.83 -1.18 3.75
CA ARG A 90 -22.35 -2.55 3.72
C ARG A 90 -21.24 -3.34 3.05
N ASP A 91 -20.76 -4.37 3.74
CA ASP A 91 -19.68 -5.28 3.36
C ASP A 91 -19.95 -5.96 1.99
N ALA A 92 -19.89 -5.21 0.89
CA ALA A 92 -19.86 -5.78 -0.45
C ALA A 92 -18.42 -6.15 -0.76
N THR A 93 -17.98 -7.24 -0.14
CA THR A 93 -16.64 -7.78 -0.34
C THR A 93 -16.65 -8.75 -1.50
N TRP A 94 -15.65 -8.67 -2.38
CA TRP A 94 -15.42 -9.67 -3.42
C TRP A 94 -14.59 -10.81 -2.84
N TRP A 95 -15.12 -12.03 -2.94
CA TRP A 95 -14.49 -13.23 -2.40
C TRP A 95 -13.94 -14.06 -3.55
N TRP A 96 -12.75 -14.65 -3.39
CA TRP A 96 -12.19 -15.60 -4.37
C TRP A 96 -12.16 -15.08 -5.81
N SER A 97 -11.96 -13.78 -6.00
CA SER A 97 -12.03 -13.15 -7.30
C SER A 97 -10.65 -12.89 -7.88
N GLN A 98 -10.58 -12.83 -9.21
CA GLN A 98 -9.41 -12.41 -9.97
C GLN A 98 -9.79 -11.15 -10.76
N ILE A 99 -9.08 -10.07 -10.52
CA ILE A 99 -9.34 -8.76 -11.11
C ILE A 99 -8.06 -8.30 -11.78
N ASP A 100 -8.14 -7.94 -13.05
CA ASP A 100 -7.04 -7.44 -13.89
C ASP A 100 -7.60 -6.25 -14.68
N MET A 101 -7.03 -5.05 -14.48
CA MET A 101 -7.51 -3.84 -15.16
C MET A 101 -6.82 -3.65 -16.54
N GLY A 102 -5.58 -4.08 -16.67
CA GLY A 102 -4.93 -4.23 -17.98
C GLY A 102 -4.10 -3.02 -18.39
N GLU A 103 -4.25 -2.50 -19.60
CA GLU A 103 -3.48 -1.35 -20.10
C GLU A 103 -4.26 -0.02 -19.92
N GLY A 104 -3.71 0.96 -19.21
CA GLY A 104 -4.32 2.29 -19.06
C GLY A 104 -4.15 2.81 -17.64
N ASP A 105 -4.47 4.08 -17.41
CA ASP A 105 -4.47 4.60 -16.04
C ASP A 105 -5.83 4.29 -15.40
N ASP A 106 -5.89 3.21 -14.63
CA ASP A 106 -7.13 2.62 -14.13
C ASP A 106 -7.49 3.10 -12.73
N THR A 107 -8.73 2.85 -12.32
CA THR A 107 -9.20 3.17 -10.98
C THR A 107 -10.02 2.04 -10.38
N ILE A 108 -9.60 1.54 -9.23
CA ILE A 108 -10.30 0.56 -8.41
C ILE A 108 -10.71 1.18 -7.09
N ASP A 109 -11.97 0.98 -6.71
CA ASP A 109 -12.50 1.30 -5.39
C ASP A 109 -13.35 0.12 -4.90
N ALA A 110 -12.79 -0.70 -4.00
CA ALA A 110 -13.32 -2.03 -3.69
C ALA A 110 -13.10 -2.50 -2.24
N SER A 111 -13.70 -3.64 -1.91
CA SER A 111 -13.32 -4.46 -0.74
C SER A 111 -13.11 -5.88 -1.22
N VAL A 112 -12.00 -6.50 -0.85
CA VAL A 112 -11.62 -7.83 -1.34
C VAL A 112 -11.25 -8.78 -0.21
N GLU A 113 -11.50 -10.06 -0.43
CA GLU A 113 -11.16 -11.14 0.47
C GLU A 113 -10.77 -12.38 -0.34
N LEU A 114 -9.68 -13.05 0.03
CA LEU A 114 -9.21 -14.25 -0.67
C LEU A 114 -9.07 -14.05 -2.19
N SER A 115 -8.69 -12.85 -2.63
CA SER A 115 -8.73 -12.44 -4.03
C SER A 115 -7.35 -12.02 -4.53
N HIS A 116 -7.21 -11.91 -5.85
CA HIS A 116 -6.03 -11.38 -6.51
C HIS A 116 -6.45 -10.21 -7.39
N VAL A 117 -5.79 -9.08 -7.22
CA VAL A 117 -6.09 -7.83 -7.92
C VAL A 117 -4.81 -7.28 -8.53
N GLN A 118 -4.87 -6.95 -9.81
CA GLN A 118 -3.79 -6.33 -10.56
C GLN A 118 -4.31 -5.06 -11.23
N GLY A 119 -3.58 -3.95 -11.12
CA GLY A 119 -3.78 -2.74 -11.91
C GLY A 119 -3.41 -3.02 -13.37
N GLY A 120 -2.11 -3.15 -13.65
CA GLY A 120 -1.60 -3.56 -14.95
C GLY A 120 -0.53 -2.62 -15.46
N ASP A 121 -0.59 -2.21 -16.73
CA ASP A 121 0.31 -1.21 -17.30
C ASP A 121 -0.37 0.17 -17.25
N GLY A 122 0.18 1.16 -16.55
CA GLY A 122 -0.35 2.53 -16.46
C GLY A 122 -0.18 3.10 -15.07
N ASP A 123 -0.50 4.38 -14.86
CA ASP A 123 -0.44 4.99 -13.52
C ASP A 123 -1.79 4.75 -12.80
N ASP A 124 -1.90 3.68 -12.02
CA ASP A 124 -3.18 3.20 -11.45
C ASP A 124 -3.53 3.81 -10.09
N ILE A 125 -4.83 3.84 -9.77
CA ILE A 125 -5.33 4.23 -8.44
C ILE A 125 -6.18 3.11 -7.86
N MET A 126 -5.72 2.49 -6.79
CA MET A 126 -6.36 1.35 -6.14
C MET A 126 -6.69 1.66 -4.68
N SER A 127 -7.98 1.75 -4.36
CA SER A 127 -8.48 2.00 -3.00
C SER A 127 -9.24 0.78 -2.48
N PHE A 128 -8.82 0.29 -1.31
CA PHE A 128 -9.43 -0.84 -0.63
C PHE A 128 -9.89 -0.49 0.77
N ASP A 129 -11.20 -0.40 0.99
CA ASP A 129 -11.77 -0.22 2.34
C ASP A 129 -11.37 -1.39 3.28
N HIS A 130 -11.21 -2.60 2.72
CA HIS A 130 -10.75 -3.83 3.38
C HIS A 130 -10.10 -4.76 2.36
N ALA A 131 -8.94 -5.33 2.71
CA ALA A 131 -8.31 -6.41 1.96
C ALA A 131 -7.85 -7.56 2.87
N GLY A 132 -8.53 -8.70 2.84
CA GLY A 132 -8.19 -9.89 3.64
C GLY A 132 -7.66 -11.05 2.79
N VAL A 133 -6.60 -11.70 3.22
CA VAL A 133 -5.95 -12.89 2.63
C VAL A 133 -5.81 -12.75 1.11
N SER A 134 -5.42 -11.56 0.63
CA SER A 134 -5.43 -11.21 -0.79
C SER A 134 -4.03 -10.86 -1.29
N THR A 135 -3.88 -10.79 -2.61
CA THR A 135 -2.71 -10.22 -3.27
C THR A 135 -3.15 -9.03 -4.11
N ILE A 136 -2.48 -7.89 -3.92
CA ILE A 136 -2.73 -6.65 -4.64
C ILE A 136 -1.41 -6.25 -5.31
N GLU A 137 -1.46 -6.02 -6.62
CA GLU A 137 -0.30 -5.63 -7.44
C GLU A 137 -0.69 -4.37 -8.24
N GLY A 138 0.10 -3.30 -8.16
CA GLY A 138 -0.08 -2.10 -8.99
C GLY A 138 0.25 -2.44 -10.44
N GLY A 139 1.50 -2.82 -10.70
CA GLY A 139 1.92 -3.34 -12.00
C GLY A 139 3.11 -2.57 -12.56
N ALA A 140 2.94 -1.90 -13.68
CA ALA A 140 3.98 -1.07 -14.28
C ALA A 140 3.45 0.34 -14.48
N GLY A 141 4.12 1.34 -13.92
CA GLY A 141 3.64 2.72 -13.85
C GLY A 141 3.80 3.25 -12.44
N ASN A 142 3.38 4.47 -12.18
CA ASN A 142 3.47 5.08 -10.85
C ASN A 142 2.11 4.94 -10.16
N ASP A 143 1.97 3.90 -9.37
CA ASP A 143 0.69 3.47 -8.82
C ASP A 143 0.41 4.09 -7.44
N LEU A 144 -0.86 4.27 -7.14
CA LEU A 144 -1.33 4.65 -5.81
C LEU A 144 -2.18 3.52 -5.22
N ILE A 145 -1.68 2.87 -4.18
CA ILE A 145 -2.39 1.80 -3.46
C ILE A 145 -2.73 2.29 -2.05
N GLU A 146 -4.03 2.45 -1.78
CA GLU A 146 -4.56 2.82 -0.46
C GLU A 146 -5.34 1.64 0.13
N ALA A 147 -4.75 0.97 1.11
CA ALA A 147 -5.35 -0.18 1.80
C ALA A 147 -5.28 0.04 3.33
N PRO A 148 -6.08 0.97 3.88
CA PRO A 148 -6.02 1.33 5.30
C PRO A 148 -6.31 0.16 6.24
N TYR A 149 -6.97 -0.91 5.78
CA TYR A 149 -7.24 -2.10 6.58
C TYR A 149 -6.91 -3.38 5.80
N ILE A 150 -5.87 -4.09 6.25
CA ILE A 150 -5.43 -5.35 5.63
C ILE A 150 -5.35 -6.50 6.64
N ASP A 151 -5.62 -7.73 6.23
CA ASP A 151 -5.44 -8.95 7.05
C ASP A 151 -4.75 -10.04 6.23
N GLU A 152 -3.56 -10.52 6.61
CA GLU A 152 -2.82 -11.56 5.85
C GLU A 152 -2.70 -11.27 4.33
N THR A 153 -2.56 -9.99 3.94
CA THR A 153 -2.54 -9.53 2.54
C THR A 153 -1.12 -9.17 2.09
N GLU A 154 -0.80 -9.49 0.84
CA GLU A 154 0.42 -9.09 0.16
C GLU A 154 0.13 -7.92 -0.78
N ILE A 155 0.92 -6.85 -0.69
CA ILE A 155 0.82 -5.66 -1.54
C ILE A 155 2.16 -5.45 -2.24
N TYR A 156 2.12 -5.24 -3.54
CA TYR A 156 3.27 -4.94 -4.39
C TYR A 156 2.94 -3.70 -5.21
N GLY A 157 3.80 -2.67 -5.19
CA GLY A 157 3.71 -1.53 -6.08
C GLY A 157 3.94 -1.99 -7.52
N GLY A 158 5.16 -2.41 -7.82
CA GLY A 158 5.52 -2.92 -9.13
C GLY A 158 6.74 -2.20 -9.70
N GLU A 159 6.79 -2.02 -11.03
CA GLU A 159 7.80 -1.17 -11.68
C GLU A 159 7.31 0.29 -11.74
N GLY A 160 8.03 1.24 -11.15
CA GLY A 160 7.71 2.66 -11.19
C GLY A 160 7.81 3.30 -9.81
N ASP A 161 7.55 4.61 -9.72
CA ASP A 161 7.65 5.34 -8.45
C ASP A 161 6.29 5.28 -7.73
N ASP A 162 6.06 4.24 -6.94
CA ASP A 162 4.76 3.92 -6.36
C ASP A 162 4.50 4.62 -5.02
N THR A 163 3.22 4.71 -4.66
CA THR A 163 2.78 5.18 -3.34
C THR A 163 1.85 4.17 -2.70
N ILE A 164 2.28 3.57 -1.58
CA ILE A 164 1.53 2.55 -0.85
C ILE A 164 1.19 3.06 0.54
N ARG A 165 -0.10 3.06 0.90
CA ARG A 165 -0.59 3.49 2.22
C ARG A 165 -1.34 2.39 2.94
N VAL A 166 -0.82 1.98 4.09
CA VAL A 166 -1.41 0.96 4.98
C VAL A 166 -1.44 1.47 6.41
N GLU A 167 -2.61 1.88 6.90
CA GLU A 167 -2.74 2.50 8.23
C GLU A 167 -2.90 1.47 9.37
N ASP A 168 -3.81 0.50 9.22
CA ASP A 168 -4.20 -0.48 10.22
C ASP A 168 -4.10 -1.92 9.66
N ALA A 169 -2.93 -2.56 9.72
CA ALA A 169 -2.79 -3.98 9.37
C ALA A 169 -3.40 -4.88 10.45
N ALA A 170 -4.62 -5.36 10.26
CA ALA A 170 -5.39 -6.20 11.13
C ALA A 170 -5.14 -7.71 10.95
N GLY A 171 -4.55 -8.41 11.91
CA GLY A 171 -4.25 -9.85 11.75
C GLY A 171 -2.85 -10.11 11.19
N SER A 172 -2.40 -11.37 11.24
CA SER A 172 -0.98 -11.73 11.07
C SER A 172 -0.38 -11.36 9.71
N ILE A 173 0.94 -11.12 9.71
CA ILE A 173 1.91 -11.04 8.59
C ILE A 173 1.31 -10.71 7.21
N GLY A 174 1.17 -9.42 6.93
CA GLY A 174 1.16 -8.90 5.56
C GLY A 174 2.58 -8.61 5.08
N THR A 175 2.76 -8.59 3.75
CA THR A 175 4.02 -8.14 3.13
C THR A 175 3.71 -6.95 2.24
N ILE A 176 4.50 -5.88 2.36
CA ILE A 176 4.39 -4.69 1.51
C ILE A 176 5.73 -4.54 0.79
N ARG A 177 5.69 -4.36 -0.52
CA ARG A 177 6.86 -4.14 -1.37
C ARG A 177 6.60 -2.97 -2.31
N GLY A 178 7.53 -2.04 -2.38
CA GLY A 178 7.54 -1.00 -3.41
C GLY A 178 7.82 -1.65 -4.77
N GLY A 179 9.06 -2.08 -4.97
CA GLY A 179 9.50 -2.75 -6.19
C GLY A 179 10.68 -1.99 -6.79
N PRO A 180 10.91 -2.05 -8.11
CA PRO A 180 11.87 -1.17 -8.75
C PRO A 180 11.30 0.24 -8.99
N GLY A 181 11.91 1.26 -8.40
CA GLY A 181 11.52 2.67 -8.52
C GLY A 181 11.78 3.43 -7.22
N ASP A 182 11.58 4.74 -7.20
CA ASP A 182 11.73 5.53 -5.97
C ASP A 182 10.38 5.58 -5.24
N ASP A 183 10.13 4.63 -4.33
CA ASP A 183 8.80 4.40 -3.75
C ASP A 183 8.51 5.19 -2.47
N LEU A 184 7.23 5.47 -2.21
CA LEU A 184 6.74 5.99 -0.94
C LEU A 184 5.83 4.97 -0.26
N ILE A 185 6.28 4.43 0.88
CA ILE A 185 5.50 3.48 1.67
C ILE A 185 5.16 4.08 3.03
N GLU A 186 3.88 4.34 3.27
CA GLU A 186 3.35 4.81 4.55
C GLU A 186 2.69 3.63 5.30
N THR A 187 3.26 3.24 6.43
CA THR A 187 2.85 2.05 7.20
C THR A 187 2.79 2.32 8.71
N GLY A 188 2.07 1.47 9.43
CA GLY A 188 1.75 1.63 10.85
C GLY A 188 2.18 0.47 11.75
N GLY A 189 2.46 0.80 13.01
CA GLY A 189 2.46 -0.14 14.13
C GLY A 189 1.04 -0.42 14.64
N PRO A 190 0.87 -1.17 15.74
CA PRO A 190 -0.45 -1.59 16.18
C PRO A 190 -1.36 -0.45 16.64
N GLY A 191 -2.42 -0.20 15.87
CA GLY A 191 -3.48 0.78 16.16
C GLY A 191 -4.54 0.33 17.18
N ASP A 192 -5.35 1.31 17.62
CA ASP A 192 -6.39 1.24 18.67
C ASP A 192 -7.45 0.13 18.49
N ARG A 193 -7.60 -0.38 17.27
CA ARG A 193 -8.60 -1.41 16.94
C ARG A 193 -8.13 -2.84 17.25
N GLY A 194 -6.97 -3.00 17.87
CA GLY A 194 -6.48 -4.29 18.38
C GLY A 194 -6.07 -5.26 17.28
N ALA A 195 -5.62 -4.71 16.15
CA ALA A 195 -5.50 -5.47 14.92
C ALA A 195 -4.06 -5.50 14.36
N GLY A 196 -3.23 -4.49 14.62
CA GLY A 196 -1.81 -4.47 14.20
C GLY A 196 -1.00 -5.72 14.51
N TYR A 197 -0.79 -6.60 13.54
CA TYR A 197 0.37 -7.48 13.58
C TYR A 197 1.38 -7.08 12.51
N PHE A 198 2.55 -7.69 12.62
CA PHE A 198 3.73 -7.46 11.80
C PHE A 198 3.42 -7.30 10.32
N ALA A 199 3.80 -6.17 9.73
CA ALA A 199 4.01 -6.06 8.30
C ALA A 199 5.52 -6.08 8.04
N SER A 200 5.98 -6.95 7.13
CA SER A 200 7.34 -6.81 6.61
C SER A 200 7.27 -5.85 5.42
N THR A 201 7.96 -4.72 5.53
CA THR A 201 7.92 -3.67 4.51
C THR A 201 9.27 -3.58 3.81
N TYR A 202 9.28 -3.59 2.49
CA TYR A 202 10.48 -3.51 1.66
C TYR A 202 10.31 -2.38 0.64
N GLY A 203 11.28 -1.48 0.53
CA GLY A 203 11.37 -0.55 -0.61
C GLY A 203 11.75 -1.30 -1.88
N ASP A 204 12.75 -2.18 -1.77
CA ASP A 204 13.35 -3.00 -2.82
C ASP A 204 14.45 -2.27 -3.64
N GLU A 205 14.21 -1.79 -4.87
CA GLU A 205 15.27 -1.24 -5.73
C GLU A 205 14.99 0.23 -6.08
N GLY A 206 15.70 1.18 -5.48
CA GLY A 206 15.54 2.62 -5.74
C GLY A 206 15.80 3.44 -4.49
N ASP A 207 15.71 4.77 -4.60
CA ASP A 207 15.88 5.65 -3.43
C ASP A 207 14.54 5.80 -2.70
N ASP A 208 14.22 4.84 -1.82
CA ASP A 208 12.87 4.70 -1.25
C ASP A 208 12.63 5.58 -0.02
N THR A 209 11.37 5.94 0.23
CA THR A 209 10.91 6.57 1.47
C THR A 209 9.92 5.68 2.20
N ILE A 210 10.30 5.20 3.39
CA ILE A 210 9.43 4.42 4.26
C ILE A 210 9.06 5.27 5.48
N SER A 211 7.79 5.66 5.57
CA SER A 211 7.21 6.35 6.71
C SER A 211 6.49 5.38 7.63
N TYR A 212 7.05 5.17 8.82
CA TYR A 212 6.52 4.26 9.82
C TYR A 212 5.97 5.02 11.02
N THR A 213 4.70 4.82 11.33
CA THR A 213 4.03 5.40 12.51
C THR A 213 3.76 4.31 13.55
N SER A 214 4.43 4.34 14.70
CA SER A 214 4.32 3.26 15.70
C SER A 214 2.96 3.10 16.39
N GLY A 215 2.01 4.01 16.12
CA GLY A 215 0.81 4.19 16.94
C GLY A 215 1.14 4.59 18.38
N ASP A 216 0.13 4.61 19.24
CA ASP A 216 0.36 4.60 20.69
C ASP A 216 1.00 3.26 21.04
N VAL A 217 2.31 3.25 21.28
CA VAL A 217 3.13 2.05 21.52
C VAL A 217 2.41 1.13 22.52
N SER A 218 1.66 0.16 21.98
CA SER A 218 0.75 -0.67 22.75
C SER A 218 1.51 -1.86 23.28
N PHE A 219 1.57 -1.98 24.60
CA PHE A 219 2.57 -2.78 25.33
C PHE A 219 2.35 -4.31 25.28
N PHE A 220 1.55 -4.79 24.33
CA PHE A 220 1.14 -6.18 24.20
C PHE A 220 2.09 -7.04 23.35
N LEU A 221 2.97 -6.46 22.53
CA LEU A 221 3.75 -7.23 21.55
C LEU A 221 5.26 -7.03 21.68
N ALA A 222 5.98 -8.16 21.79
CA ALA A 222 7.36 -8.26 22.23
C ALA A 222 8.41 -8.03 21.12
N SER A 223 8.00 -7.64 19.92
CA SER A 223 8.92 -7.36 18.81
C SER A 223 8.45 -6.15 18.00
N PRO A 224 9.34 -5.23 17.63
CA PRO A 224 9.05 -4.16 16.68
C PRO A 224 8.80 -4.71 15.27
N ASN A 225 8.23 -3.89 14.38
CA ASN A 225 8.14 -4.19 12.96
C ASN A 225 9.53 -4.15 12.31
N SER A 226 9.74 -4.97 11.29
CA SER A 226 10.95 -4.96 10.48
C SER A 226 10.68 -4.25 9.16
N ILE A 227 11.50 -3.24 8.85
CA ILE A 227 11.48 -2.53 7.58
C ILE A 227 12.85 -2.65 6.89
N TYR A 228 12.81 -2.66 5.57
CA TYR A 228 13.94 -2.86 4.68
C TYR A 228 13.88 -1.76 3.63
N GLY A 229 14.96 -1.01 3.45
CA GLY A 229 15.05 -0.02 2.37
C GLY A 229 15.29 -0.78 1.07
N GLY A 230 16.53 -1.12 0.81
CA GLY A 230 16.90 -2.11 -0.17
C GLY A 230 18.19 -1.72 -0.88
N GLU A 231 18.20 -1.74 -2.20
CA GLU A 231 19.26 -1.11 -2.98
C GLU A 231 18.94 0.36 -3.24
N GLY A 232 19.70 1.29 -2.69
CA GLY A 232 19.47 2.71 -2.94
C GLY A 232 19.96 3.57 -1.80
N ALA A 233 19.60 4.85 -1.81
CA ALA A 233 19.76 5.75 -0.68
C ALA A 233 18.40 6.00 -0.02
N ASP A 234 18.10 5.20 0.99
CA ASP A 234 16.75 5.12 1.54
C ASP A 234 16.52 6.12 2.68
N LEU A 235 15.28 6.61 2.79
CA LEU A 235 14.82 7.50 3.85
C LEU A 235 13.80 6.80 4.75
N PHE A 236 14.16 6.60 6.01
CA PHE A 236 13.28 6.06 7.04
C PHE A 236 12.70 7.19 7.90
N GLN A 237 11.43 7.54 7.69
CA GLN A 237 10.70 8.50 8.52
C GLN A 237 10.01 7.75 9.67
N VAL A 238 10.42 7.98 10.90
CA VAL A 238 9.91 7.25 12.07
C VAL A 238 9.14 8.18 13.00
N HIS A 239 7.84 7.94 13.11
CA HIS A 239 6.90 8.71 13.93
C HIS A 239 6.51 7.91 15.17
N PHE A 240 6.72 8.49 16.36
CA PHE A 240 6.36 7.86 17.63
C PHE A 240 6.19 8.88 18.76
N ASN A 241 5.51 8.45 19.81
CA ASN A 241 5.44 9.14 21.10
C ASN A 241 5.95 8.22 22.23
N GLU A 242 5.83 8.68 23.47
CA GLU A 242 6.21 7.94 24.67
C GLU A 242 5.35 6.70 24.98
N GLY A 243 4.26 6.48 24.24
CA GLY A 243 3.23 5.46 24.44
C GLY A 243 2.22 5.81 25.55
N LEU A 244 1.15 5.02 25.67
CA LEU A 244 0.11 5.21 26.69
C LEU A 244 0.18 4.16 27.81
N TYR A 245 1.23 4.16 28.64
CA TYR A 245 1.28 3.18 29.74
C TYR A 245 0.42 3.64 30.92
N SER A 246 -0.52 2.78 31.34
CA SER A 246 -1.22 2.89 32.62
C SER A 246 -1.37 1.51 33.25
N GLU A 247 -1.02 1.39 34.54
CA GLU A 247 -1.24 0.17 35.34
C GLU A 247 -2.72 -0.26 35.38
N GLU A 248 -3.67 0.64 35.08
CA GLU A 248 -5.11 0.36 35.09
C GLU A 248 -5.60 -0.30 33.79
N THR A 249 -4.99 0.05 32.65
CA THR A 249 -5.36 -0.46 31.32
C THR A 249 -4.45 -1.59 30.84
N ASP A 250 -3.22 -1.68 31.38
CA ASP A 250 -2.23 -2.65 30.97
C ASP A 250 -1.55 -3.34 32.17
N PRO A 251 -2.21 -4.37 32.74
CA PRO A 251 -1.71 -5.09 33.91
C PRO A 251 -0.60 -6.11 33.58
N GLU A 252 -0.28 -6.34 32.30
CA GLU A 252 0.64 -7.37 31.83
C GLU A 252 1.79 -6.80 30.98
N LEU A 253 2.35 -5.64 31.36
CA LEU A 253 3.68 -5.27 30.84
C LEU A 253 4.62 -6.46 30.96
N SER A 254 5.20 -6.86 29.82
CA SER A 254 6.26 -7.86 29.83
C SER A 254 7.37 -7.40 30.77
N HIS A 255 7.70 -8.22 31.77
CA HIS A 255 8.79 -7.95 32.71
C HIS A 255 10.14 -7.73 32.00
N ASP A 256 10.26 -8.19 30.75
CA ASP A 256 11.45 -8.09 29.92
C ASP A 256 11.68 -6.67 29.35
N ALA A 257 10.63 -5.83 29.28
CA ALA A 257 10.76 -4.43 28.88
C ALA A 257 11.37 -3.55 29.99
N ILE A 258 11.34 -4.01 31.24
CA ILE A 258 11.81 -3.25 32.41
C ILE A 258 13.29 -3.54 32.64
N GLN A 259 14.11 -2.51 32.49
CA GLN A 259 15.54 -2.57 32.77
C GLN A 259 15.82 -2.69 34.28
N PRO A 260 16.99 -3.21 34.70
CA PRO A 260 17.34 -3.38 36.11
C PRO A 260 17.30 -2.09 36.96
N ASP A 261 17.38 -0.91 36.32
CA ASP A 261 17.30 0.39 36.97
C ASP A 261 15.85 0.95 37.06
N GLY A 262 14.88 0.23 36.53
CA GLY A 262 13.46 0.61 36.49
C GLY A 262 13.05 1.36 35.22
N THR A 263 13.96 1.63 34.29
CA THR A 263 13.64 2.24 32.99
C THR A 263 12.83 1.27 32.14
N TYR A 264 11.78 1.75 31.49
CA TYR A 264 11.05 0.96 30.50
C TYR A 264 11.68 1.17 29.13
N ARG A 265 11.98 0.09 28.42
CA ARG A 265 12.64 0.13 27.11
C ARG A 265 11.80 -0.59 26.07
N PHE A 266 11.46 0.09 24.99
CA PHE A 266 10.53 -0.39 23.97
C PHE A 266 11.13 -0.25 22.58
N GLY A 267 10.99 -1.28 21.75
CA GLY A 267 11.32 -1.21 20.34
C GLY A 267 10.22 -0.49 19.57
N VAL A 268 10.59 0.47 18.73
CA VAL A 268 9.69 1.21 17.84
C VAL A 268 9.62 0.49 16.50
N VAL A 269 10.77 0.30 15.88
CA VAL A 269 10.96 -0.33 14.57
C VAL A 269 12.40 -0.86 14.47
N ASP A 270 12.58 -1.95 13.74
CA ASP A 270 13.87 -2.51 13.36
C ASP A 270 14.09 -2.24 11.85
N ILE A 271 15.16 -1.51 11.52
CA ILE A 271 15.63 -1.26 10.16
C ILE A 271 16.76 -2.25 9.89
N GLU A 272 16.46 -3.28 9.12
CA GLU A 272 17.23 -4.53 9.10
C GLU A 272 18.48 -4.47 8.20
N ASP A 273 18.43 -3.68 7.12
CA ASP A 273 19.45 -3.60 6.08
C ASP A 273 20.15 -2.24 5.96
N PHE A 274 19.92 -1.33 6.91
CA PHE A 274 20.49 0.02 6.96
C PHE A 274 21.98 0.11 6.55
N GLU A 275 22.26 0.87 5.49
CA GLU A 275 23.60 1.16 4.98
C GLU A 275 24.09 2.54 5.46
N THR A 276 25.05 2.52 6.41
CA THR A 276 25.66 3.73 6.97
C THR A 276 26.29 4.63 5.89
N GLY A 277 25.95 5.92 5.91
CA GLY A 277 26.43 6.93 4.96
C GLY A 277 25.76 6.87 3.59
N VAL A 278 24.75 6.01 3.43
CA VAL A 278 23.91 5.89 2.23
C VAL A 278 22.46 6.19 2.64
N ASP A 279 21.95 5.44 3.60
CA ASP A 279 20.59 5.61 4.13
C ASP A 279 20.52 6.69 5.20
N HIS A 280 19.31 7.18 5.45
CA HIS A 280 19.04 8.24 6.42
C HIS A 280 17.81 7.97 7.27
N ILE A 281 17.88 8.27 8.57
CA ILE A 281 16.76 8.16 9.50
C ILE A 281 16.28 9.56 9.89
N GLU A 282 15.02 9.85 9.60
CA GLU A 282 14.33 11.06 10.03
C GLU A 282 13.37 10.76 11.18
N ILE A 283 13.65 11.32 12.36
CA ILE A 283 12.89 11.10 13.59
C ILE A 283 11.88 12.21 13.79
N HIS A 284 10.61 11.82 13.85
CA HIS A 284 9.46 12.65 14.21
C HIS A 284 8.93 12.21 15.58
N ALA A 285 9.67 12.57 16.62
CA ALA A 285 9.26 12.31 17.99
C ALA A 285 8.16 13.29 18.43
N ASP A 286 7.16 12.80 19.17
CA ASP A 286 6.10 13.62 19.77
C ASP A 286 5.92 13.30 21.27
N ILE A 287 5.09 14.10 21.95
CA ILE A 287 4.63 13.91 23.32
C ILE A 287 3.10 13.75 23.37
N ALA A 288 2.60 12.78 24.13
CA ALA A 288 1.17 12.53 24.33
C ALA A 288 0.49 13.57 25.26
N GLY A 289 1.29 14.44 25.91
CA GLY A 289 0.78 15.55 26.73
C GLY A 289 0.31 15.13 28.13
N ASP A 290 0.79 13.99 28.62
CA ASP A 290 0.51 13.42 29.95
C ASP A 290 1.58 13.76 31.01
N GLY A 291 2.61 14.52 30.63
CA GLY A 291 3.66 15.06 31.52
C GLY A 291 5.06 14.56 31.23
N TYR A 292 5.24 13.67 30.24
CA TYR A 292 6.57 13.28 29.79
C TYR A 292 7.25 14.40 29.00
N GLU A 293 8.58 14.46 29.10
CA GLU A 293 9.43 15.33 28.30
C GLU A 293 10.56 14.52 27.67
N ILE A 294 10.93 14.85 26.43
CA ILE A 294 12.12 14.30 25.78
C ILE A 294 13.38 14.94 26.38
N THR A 295 14.24 14.15 26.99
CA THR A 295 15.42 14.67 27.72
C THR A 295 16.75 14.41 27.04
N SER A 296 16.86 13.34 26.25
CA SER A 296 18.08 13.04 25.49
C SER A 296 17.84 12.02 24.38
N ALA A 297 18.77 11.97 23.42
CA ALA A 297 18.93 10.84 22.53
C ALA A 297 20.38 10.35 22.54
N ARG A 298 20.58 9.06 22.28
CA ARG A 298 21.88 8.40 22.25
C ARG A 298 21.91 7.26 21.25
N ILE A 299 23.10 6.97 20.71
CA ILE A 299 23.35 5.77 19.92
C ILE A 299 24.18 4.80 20.77
N GLU A 300 23.64 3.60 21.00
CA GLU A 300 24.32 2.51 21.72
C GLU A 300 24.85 1.47 20.73
N ASN A 301 26.13 1.09 20.88
CA ASN A 301 26.80 0.02 20.12
C ASN A 301 26.86 0.27 18.59
N GLY A 302 26.52 1.48 18.13
CA GLY A 302 26.41 1.82 16.70
C GLY A 302 25.27 1.10 15.98
N THR A 303 24.24 0.62 16.70
CA THR A 303 23.10 -0.12 16.11
C THR A 303 21.75 0.32 16.68
N GLN A 304 21.71 1.11 17.74
CA GLN A 304 20.46 1.45 18.41
C GLN A 304 20.41 2.94 18.70
N LEU A 305 19.50 3.64 18.03
CA LEU A 305 19.12 5.00 18.38
C LEU A 305 18.05 4.93 19.47
N ILE A 306 18.29 5.64 20.56
CA ILE A 306 17.42 5.62 21.73
C ILE A 306 17.01 7.04 22.07
N VAL A 307 15.70 7.29 22.09
CA VAL A 307 15.11 8.57 22.54
C VAL A 307 14.53 8.37 23.93
N ARG A 308 14.96 9.21 24.87
CA ARG A 308 14.57 9.13 26.27
C ARG A 308 13.48 10.14 26.62
N TYR A 309 12.44 9.64 27.27
CA TYR A 309 11.36 10.40 27.88
C TYR A 309 11.40 10.25 29.40
N GLU A 310 11.29 11.36 30.12
CA GLU A 310 11.23 11.38 31.58
C GLU A 310 9.97 12.09 32.08
N HIS A 311 9.44 11.62 33.20
CA HIS A 311 8.29 12.19 33.89
C HIS A 311 8.65 12.47 35.36
N GLU A 312 7.98 13.41 36.02
CA GLU A 312 8.28 13.76 37.42
C GLU A 312 8.01 12.60 38.40
N THR A 313 7.01 11.77 38.10
CA THR A 313 6.50 10.71 39.00
C THR A 313 6.43 9.33 38.37
N GLU A 314 6.56 9.22 37.05
CA GLU A 314 6.41 7.95 36.33
C GLU A 314 7.79 7.43 35.90
N PRO A 315 7.94 6.12 35.63
CA PRO A 315 9.21 5.55 35.16
C PRO A 315 9.70 6.19 33.85
N THR A 316 11.02 6.35 33.73
CA THR A 316 11.68 6.75 32.47
C THR A 316 11.33 5.76 31.36
N ARG A 317 11.12 6.27 30.14
CA ARG A 317 10.89 5.47 28.94
C ARG A 317 11.98 5.71 27.90
N ASP A 318 12.56 4.63 27.38
CA ASP A 318 13.54 4.63 26.31
C ASP A 318 12.90 3.98 25.08
N LEU A 319 12.70 4.76 24.02
CA LEU A 319 12.15 4.31 22.74
C LEU A 319 13.33 4.01 21.82
N VAL A 320 13.35 2.80 21.25
CA VAL A 320 14.51 2.24 20.56
C VAL A 320 14.17 2.01 19.09
N ILE A 321 14.91 2.66 18.23
CA ILE A 321 15.00 2.32 16.81
C ILE A 321 16.27 1.48 16.66
N THR A 322 16.13 0.25 16.18
CA THR A 322 17.29 -0.57 15.84
C THR A 322 17.62 -0.33 14.37
N ALA A 323 18.89 -0.10 14.08
CA ALA A 323 19.42 -0.05 12.73
C ALA A 323 20.64 -0.97 12.64
N GLY A 324 21.02 -1.33 11.41
CA GLY A 324 22.24 -2.05 11.10
C GLY A 324 23.51 -1.45 11.74
N ALA A 325 24.62 -2.18 11.66
CA ALA A 325 25.86 -1.78 12.30
C ALA A 325 26.51 -0.57 11.60
N GLY A 326 26.86 0.45 12.38
CA GLY A 326 27.61 1.62 11.90
C GLY A 326 26.88 2.94 12.08
N LEU A 327 25.64 2.93 12.57
CA LEU A 327 24.81 4.12 12.79
C LEU A 327 25.58 5.24 13.50
N ASP A 328 25.59 6.41 12.87
CA ASP A 328 26.17 7.65 13.40
C ASP A 328 25.12 8.78 13.33
N TRP A 329 25.38 9.89 14.02
CA TRP A 329 24.57 11.10 13.99
C TRP A 329 24.57 11.81 12.63
N ASP A 330 25.52 11.49 11.74
CA ASP A 330 25.52 12.02 10.38
C ASP A 330 24.36 11.43 9.55
N ASP A 331 23.83 10.25 9.94
CA ASP A 331 22.73 9.55 9.26
C ASP A 331 21.36 9.76 9.96
N VAL A 332 21.29 10.63 10.96
CA VAL A 332 20.08 10.84 11.77
C VAL A 332 19.71 12.31 11.83
N THR A 333 18.46 12.63 11.52
CA THR A 333 17.89 13.97 11.70
C THR A 333 16.66 13.92 12.59
N PHE A 334 16.54 14.87 13.52
CA PHE A 334 15.29 15.10 14.26
C PHE A 334 14.53 16.25 13.63
N VAL A 335 13.24 16.05 13.40
CA VAL A 335 12.33 17.03 12.80
C VAL A 335 11.18 17.31 13.77
N GLY A 336 10.55 18.48 13.61
CA GLY A 336 9.44 18.93 14.44
C GLY A 336 9.87 19.74 15.67
N ASP A 337 8.94 19.87 16.62
CA ASP A 337 9.10 20.74 17.78
C ASP A 337 9.74 20.02 18.99
N HIS A 338 9.75 18.69 19.01
CA HIS A 338 10.23 17.86 20.12
C HIS A 338 11.61 17.25 19.85
N ILE A 339 12.59 18.12 19.58
CA ILE A 339 13.98 17.71 19.35
C ILE A 339 14.69 17.47 20.70
N PRO A 340 15.38 16.34 20.90
CA PRO A 340 16.11 16.08 22.14
C PRO A 340 17.13 17.18 22.44
N PRO A 341 17.15 17.75 23.65
CA PRO A 341 18.05 18.86 23.98
C PRO A 341 19.52 18.41 24.14
N VAL A 342 19.76 17.11 24.26
CA VAL A 342 21.08 16.51 24.44
C VAL A 342 21.22 15.28 23.54
N LEU A 343 22.18 15.33 22.62
CA LEU A 343 22.67 14.17 21.89
C LEU A 343 23.94 13.66 22.57
N GLN A 344 23.91 12.42 23.05
CA GLN A 344 25.08 11.81 23.68
C GLN A 344 26.09 11.35 22.61
N PRO A 345 27.40 11.38 22.91
CA PRO A 345 28.39 10.76 22.02
C PRO A 345 28.04 9.29 21.77
N VAL A 346 28.28 8.81 20.55
CA VAL A 346 28.14 7.40 20.20
C VAL A 346 29.00 6.56 21.14
N ALA A 347 28.39 5.58 21.80
CA ALA A 347 29.01 4.72 22.82
C ALA A 347 29.38 3.34 22.27
#